data_AF-A0A7Y2DA34-F1
#
_entry.id   AF-A0A7Y2DA34-F1
#
_cell.length_a   1.000
_cell.length_b   1.000
_cell.length_c   1.000
_cell.angle_alpha   90.00
_cell.angle_beta   90.00
_cell.angle_gamma   90.00
#
_symmetry.space_group_name_H-M   'P 1'
#
loop_
_entity.id
_entity.type
_entity.pdbx_description
1 polymer ?
#
loop_
_entity_poly.entity_id
_entity_poly.type
_entity_poly.pdbx_seq_one_letter_code
_entity_poly.pdbx_strand_id
1 'polypeptide(L)'
;MPGDPHHPFDRVRVLWADHLGLPRGKYIAARNRSKPTGFCVTTFAMAYDRDLVPAPHAHLLTGLRDVDALVEESTLRPGWEDARTGVALCDLTIDGEPYPVSGRNALKQAIADWKAAGYDVKVGLELEGYILEPTFGNDGRHEPTGWQRFQNPRAMVYGTGPLGDPSGLLDEIWWTADRCGFTLESMNVEFDESQVELTLEY
;
A
#
# COMPACT_ATOMS: atom_id res chain seq x y z
N MET A 1 -20.30 33.44 -4.97
CA MET A 1 -20.34 32.58 -6.17
C MET A 1 -19.11 32.92 -6.99
N PRO A 2 -18.28 31.96 -7.46
CA PRO A 2 -18.59 30.54 -7.76
C PRO A 2 -17.96 29.55 -6.74
N GLY A 3 -18.42 28.29 -6.77
CA GLY A 3 -18.20 27.25 -5.75
C GLY A 3 -16.77 26.72 -5.67
N ASP A 4 -16.51 25.83 -4.70
CA ASP A 4 -15.38 24.92 -4.76
C ASP A 4 -15.83 23.67 -5.55
N PRO A 5 -15.66 23.64 -6.87
CA PRO A 5 -16.28 22.65 -7.72
C PRO A 5 -15.23 21.57 -7.97
N HIS A 6 -15.41 20.44 -7.31
CA HIS A 6 -14.58 19.23 -7.40
C HIS A 6 -13.31 19.27 -6.54
N HIS A 7 -13.33 18.44 -5.48
CA HIS A 7 -12.10 17.80 -5.01
C HIS A 7 -11.35 17.27 -6.24
N PRO A 8 -10.01 17.28 -6.29
CA PRO A 8 -9.26 16.80 -7.47
C PRO A 8 -9.59 15.34 -7.86
N PHE A 9 -10.29 14.61 -7.00
CA PHE A 9 -10.65 13.22 -7.18
C PHE A 9 -12.18 13.03 -7.27
N ASP A 10 -12.61 12.18 -8.20
CA ASP A 10 -14.00 11.70 -8.31
C ASP A 10 -14.30 10.64 -7.24
N ARG A 11 -13.30 9.83 -6.92
CA ARG A 11 -13.37 8.75 -5.92
C ARG A 11 -12.11 8.69 -5.06
N VAL A 12 -12.26 8.14 -3.87
CA VAL A 12 -11.15 7.88 -2.94
C VAL A 12 -11.09 6.38 -2.66
N ARG A 13 -9.90 5.78 -2.81
CA ARG A 13 -9.56 4.46 -2.31
C ARG A 13 -9.13 4.61 -0.85
N VAL A 14 -10.02 4.23 0.06
CA VAL A 14 -9.74 4.21 1.50
C VAL A 14 -8.93 2.95 1.79
N LEU A 15 -7.74 3.09 2.38
CA LEU A 15 -6.81 2.00 2.64
C LEU A 15 -6.46 1.87 4.13
N TRP A 16 -6.36 0.63 4.59
CA TRP A 16 -5.81 0.25 5.89
C TRP A 16 -5.07 -1.09 5.77
N ALA A 17 -4.10 -1.34 6.63
CA ALA A 17 -3.39 -2.62 6.68
C ALA A 17 -4.04 -3.55 7.70
N ASP A 18 -4.27 -4.80 7.32
CA ASP A 18 -4.70 -5.84 8.27
C ASP A 18 -3.51 -6.46 9.02
N HIS A 19 -3.81 -7.46 9.85
CA HIS A 19 -2.82 -8.19 10.65
C HIS A 19 -1.80 -9.02 9.83
N LEU A 20 -2.06 -9.24 8.52
CA LEU A 20 -1.14 -9.90 7.59
C LEU A 20 -0.26 -8.89 6.84
N GLY A 21 -0.39 -7.59 7.13
CA GLY A 21 0.28 -6.54 6.37
C GLY A 21 -0.33 -6.31 4.98
N LEU A 22 -1.51 -6.88 4.69
CA LEU A 22 -2.16 -6.71 3.40
C LEU A 22 -2.97 -5.41 3.37
N PRO A 23 -2.87 -4.59 2.30
CA PRO A 23 -3.70 -3.41 2.14
C PRO A 23 -5.15 -3.82 1.84
N ARG A 24 -6.07 -3.43 2.71
CA ARG A 24 -7.52 -3.59 2.57
C ARG A 24 -8.16 -2.25 2.28
N GLY A 25 -9.31 -2.25 1.59
CA GLY A 25 -9.96 -0.99 1.25
C GLY A 25 -11.24 -1.09 0.43
N LYS A 26 -11.83 0.08 0.19
CA LYS A 26 -13.00 0.30 -0.68
C LYS A 26 -12.79 1.59 -1.47
N TYR A 27 -13.35 1.64 -2.68
CA TYR A 27 -13.52 2.90 -3.40
C TYR A 27 -14.83 3.55 -2.96
N ILE A 28 -14.77 4.81 -2.53
CA ILE A 28 -15.92 5.62 -2.18
C ILE A 28 -15.98 6.84 -3.09
N ALA A 29 -17.18 7.37 -3.34
CA ALA A 29 -17.31 8.66 -3.99
C ALA A 29 -16.62 9.73 -3.14
N ALA A 30 -15.87 10.66 -3.75
CA ALA A 30 -15.09 11.64 -3.00
C ALA A 30 -15.92 12.52 -2.05
N ARG A 31 -17.21 12.72 -2.36
CA ARG A 31 -18.18 13.40 -1.48
C ARG A 31 -18.48 12.67 -0.15
N ASN A 32 -18.09 11.42 -0.02
CA ASN A 32 -18.32 10.59 1.17
C ASN A 32 -17.07 10.45 2.05
N ARG A 33 -15.92 11.04 1.70
CA ARG A 33 -14.66 10.85 2.44
C ARG A 33 -14.71 11.30 3.90
N SER A 34 -15.57 12.28 4.22
CA SER A 34 -15.80 12.75 5.59
C SER A 34 -16.79 11.89 6.38
N LYS A 35 -17.23 10.75 5.83
CA LYS A 35 -18.15 9.80 6.48
C LYS A 35 -17.42 8.49 6.75
N PRO A 36 -17.69 7.82 7.88
CA PRO A 36 -17.18 6.49 8.13
C PRO A 36 -17.56 5.51 7.02
N THR A 37 -16.61 4.68 6.63
CA THR A 37 -16.79 3.55 5.72
C THR A 37 -16.69 2.25 6.52
N GLY A 38 -17.81 1.54 6.65
CA GLY A 38 -17.83 0.27 7.39
C GLY A 38 -17.10 -0.86 6.66
N PHE A 39 -16.40 -1.71 7.40
CA PHE A 39 -15.77 -2.95 6.94
C PHE A 39 -16.05 -4.08 7.92
N CYS A 40 -16.42 -5.26 7.41
CA CYS A 40 -16.62 -6.42 8.29
C CYS A 40 -15.31 -6.76 9.01
N VAL A 41 -15.33 -6.70 10.34
CA VAL A 41 -14.15 -6.91 11.21
C VAL A 41 -13.63 -8.35 11.13
N THR A 42 -14.44 -9.28 10.65
CA THR A 42 -14.04 -10.66 10.37
C THR A 42 -12.99 -10.79 9.27
N THR A 43 -12.66 -9.70 8.57
CA THR A 43 -11.42 -9.63 7.79
C THR A 43 -10.18 -9.99 8.63
N PHE A 44 -10.18 -9.68 9.94
CA PHE A 44 -9.11 -10.04 10.87
C PHE A 44 -9.12 -11.52 11.31
N ALA A 45 -10.09 -12.33 10.86
CA ALA A 45 -10.08 -13.79 11.03
C ALA A 45 -9.39 -14.53 9.87
N MET A 46 -9.12 -13.83 8.77
CA MET A 46 -8.73 -14.46 7.51
C MET A 46 -7.21 -14.69 7.43
N ALA A 47 -6.81 -15.91 7.10
CA ALA A 47 -5.42 -16.28 6.81
C ALA A 47 -5.07 -16.13 5.31
N TYR A 48 -3.80 -16.31 4.96
CA TYR A 48 -3.32 -16.19 3.57
C TYR A 48 -3.97 -17.19 2.60
N ASP A 49 -4.36 -18.35 3.08
CA ASP A 49 -5.09 -19.39 2.33
C ASP A 49 -6.61 -19.14 2.27
N ARG A 50 -7.07 -18.01 2.83
CA ARG A 50 -8.47 -17.57 2.93
C ARG A 50 -9.31 -18.39 3.91
N ASP A 51 -8.69 -19.22 4.76
CA ASP A 51 -9.40 -19.86 5.86
C ASP A 51 -9.74 -18.83 6.97
N LEU A 52 -10.74 -19.14 7.79
CA LEU A 52 -11.24 -18.28 8.86
C LEU A 52 -10.97 -18.89 10.23
N VAL A 53 -10.11 -18.23 11.00
CA VAL A 53 -9.82 -18.59 12.38
C VAL A 53 -10.62 -17.70 13.33
N PRO A 54 -11.31 -18.23 14.35
CA PRO A 54 -12.04 -17.43 15.34
C PRO A 54 -11.08 -16.74 16.33
N ALA A 55 -10.19 -15.90 15.80
CA ALA A 55 -9.20 -15.16 16.56
C ALA A 55 -9.86 -14.09 17.45
N PRO A 56 -9.23 -13.73 18.59
CA PRO A 56 -9.66 -12.59 19.40
C PRO A 56 -9.82 -11.32 18.56
N HIS A 57 -10.83 -10.52 18.88
CA HIS A 57 -11.18 -9.26 18.18
C HIS A 57 -11.64 -9.40 16.73
N ALA A 58 -11.64 -10.58 16.11
CA ALA A 58 -12.12 -10.76 14.74
C ALA A 58 -13.65 -10.92 14.60
N HIS A 59 -14.35 -11.10 15.73
CA HIS A 59 -15.82 -11.24 15.82
C HIS A 59 -16.47 -12.24 14.85
N LEU A 60 -15.74 -13.26 14.39
CA LEU A 60 -16.21 -14.29 13.47
C LEU A 60 -17.46 -15.01 14.00
N LEU A 61 -17.47 -15.34 15.28
CA LEU A 61 -18.56 -16.07 15.95
C LEU A 61 -19.50 -15.15 16.75
N THR A 62 -19.29 -13.83 16.69
CA THR A 62 -20.03 -12.85 17.50
C THR A 62 -20.74 -11.81 16.62
N GLY A 63 -21.28 -12.25 15.48
CA GLY A 63 -22.19 -11.44 14.67
C GLY A 63 -21.55 -10.61 13.55
N LEU A 64 -20.28 -10.87 13.17
CA LEU A 64 -19.66 -10.30 11.97
C LEU A 64 -19.75 -8.77 11.90
N ARG A 65 -19.42 -8.14 13.02
CA ARG A 65 -19.56 -6.69 13.23
C ARG A 65 -18.75 -5.90 12.21
N ASP A 66 -19.08 -4.62 12.04
CA ASP A 66 -18.23 -3.72 11.25
C ASP A 66 -17.27 -2.93 12.14
N VAL A 67 -16.07 -2.69 11.62
CA VAL A 67 -15.22 -1.56 12.00
C VAL A 67 -15.51 -0.40 11.07
N ASP A 68 -15.44 0.81 11.60
CA ASP A 68 -15.56 2.04 10.86
C ASP A 68 -14.18 2.57 10.48
N ALA A 69 -14.01 2.88 9.19
CA ALA A 69 -12.82 3.51 8.66
C ALA A 69 -13.11 4.97 8.29
N LEU A 70 -12.43 5.92 8.92
CA LEU A 70 -12.52 7.33 8.56
C LEU A 70 -11.25 7.77 7.85
N VAL A 71 -11.40 8.41 6.68
CA VAL A 71 -10.27 8.95 5.91
C VAL A 71 -9.51 9.97 6.75
N GLU A 72 -8.20 9.79 6.84
CA GLU A 72 -7.27 10.77 7.37
C GLU A 72 -6.88 11.74 6.23
N GLU A 73 -7.52 12.91 6.19
CA GLU A 73 -7.35 13.88 5.09
C GLU A 73 -5.89 14.27 4.85
N SER A 74 -5.05 14.32 5.90
CA SER A 74 -3.63 14.63 5.78
C SER A 74 -2.83 13.59 4.96
N THR A 75 -3.37 12.38 4.83
CA THR A 75 -2.77 11.26 4.07
C THR A 75 -3.32 11.14 2.66
N LEU A 76 -4.28 11.97 2.26
CA LEU A 76 -4.87 11.91 0.94
C LEU A 76 -3.83 12.33 -0.12
N ARG A 77 -3.61 11.46 -1.11
CA ARG A 77 -2.67 11.64 -2.21
C ARG A 77 -3.29 11.20 -3.55
N PRO A 78 -2.76 11.67 -4.70
CA PRO A 78 -3.12 11.10 -5.99
C PRO A 78 -2.80 9.59 -6.05
N GLY A 79 -3.71 8.80 -6.62
CA GLY A 79 -3.50 7.38 -6.85
C GLY A 79 -2.65 7.08 -8.09
N TRP A 80 -2.02 5.91 -8.09
CA TRP A 80 -1.19 5.44 -9.21
C TRP A 80 -2.02 4.96 -10.42
N GLU A 81 -3.30 4.67 -10.23
CA GLU A 81 -4.19 4.12 -11.26
C GLU A 81 -4.63 5.18 -12.27
N ASP A 82 -5.09 6.34 -11.78
CA ASP A 82 -5.52 7.45 -12.60
C ASP A 82 -5.63 8.75 -11.78
N ALA A 83 -5.52 9.90 -12.45
CA ALA A 83 -5.49 11.22 -11.80
C ALA A 83 -6.78 11.62 -11.06
N ARG A 84 -7.92 10.96 -11.32
CA ARG A 84 -9.22 11.23 -10.68
C ARG A 84 -9.45 10.36 -9.46
N THR A 85 -8.53 9.45 -9.15
CA THR A 85 -8.61 8.57 -7.99
C THR A 85 -7.64 9.05 -6.92
N GLY A 86 -8.14 9.42 -5.75
CA GLY A 86 -7.32 9.67 -4.58
C GLY A 86 -7.09 8.38 -3.78
N VAL A 87 -5.98 8.28 -3.07
CA VAL A 87 -5.71 7.21 -2.10
C VAL A 87 -5.49 7.87 -0.74
N ALA A 88 -6.14 7.35 0.30
CA ALA A 88 -5.95 7.85 1.65
C ALA A 88 -5.93 6.71 2.65
N LEU A 89 -5.14 6.90 3.71
CA LEU A 89 -5.13 6.01 4.85
C LEU A 89 -6.30 6.34 5.78
N CYS A 90 -6.69 5.38 6.61
CA CYS A 90 -7.73 5.59 7.61
C CYS A 90 -7.32 4.98 8.96
N ASP A 91 -7.91 5.55 10.02
CA ASP A 91 -7.96 4.88 11.31
C ASP A 91 -9.20 3.99 11.38
N LEU A 92 -9.07 2.87 12.09
CA LEU A 92 -10.17 1.93 12.32
C LEU A 92 -10.70 2.14 13.74
N THR A 93 -12.02 2.24 13.85
CA THR A 93 -12.73 2.25 15.13
C THR A 93 -13.77 1.14 15.20
N ILE A 94 -14.03 0.64 16.40
CA ILE A 94 -15.17 -0.23 16.70
C ILE A 94 -15.90 0.35 17.89
N ASP A 95 -17.23 0.50 17.80
CA ASP A 95 -18.03 1.12 18.88
C ASP A 95 -17.58 2.52 19.30
N GLY A 96 -17.02 3.29 18.36
CA GLY A 96 -16.51 4.64 18.63
C GLY A 96 -15.11 4.67 19.25
N GLU A 97 -14.52 3.52 19.57
CA GLU A 97 -13.17 3.40 20.14
C GLU A 97 -12.15 2.92 19.11
N PRO A 98 -10.85 3.28 19.21
CA PRO A 98 -9.82 2.74 18.33
C PRO A 98 -9.80 1.21 18.32
N TYR A 99 -9.75 0.61 17.14
CA TYR A 99 -9.74 -0.85 17.01
C TYR A 99 -8.41 -1.42 17.53
N PRO A 100 -8.42 -2.30 18.54
CA PRO A 100 -7.22 -2.62 19.33
C PRO A 100 -6.15 -3.39 18.57
N VAL A 101 -6.51 -4.13 17.52
CA VAL A 101 -5.55 -4.89 16.69
C VAL A 101 -5.21 -4.20 15.36
N SER A 102 -5.54 -2.91 15.24
CA SER A 102 -5.10 -2.08 14.13
C SER A 102 -3.60 -1.80 14.22
N GLY A 103 -2.82 -2.26 13.24
CA GLY A 103 -1.37 -1.99 13.17
C GLY A 103 -1.04 -0.49 13.14
N ARG A 104 -1.90 0.33 12.52
CA ARG A 104 -1.75 1.79 12.50
C ARG A 104 -1.94 2.40 13.89
N ASN A 105 -2.90 1.90 14.67
CA ASN A 105 -3.10 2.37 16.04
C ASN A 105 -1.91 1.99 16.94
N ALA A 106 -1.40 0.77 16.80
CA ALA A 106 -0.19 0.33 17.50
C ALA A 106 1.02 1.22 17.18
N LEU A 107 1.21 1.60 15.91
CA LEU A 107 2.27 2.52 15.50
C LEU A 107 2.10 3.92 16.14
N LYS A 108 0.89 4.49 16.13
CA LYS A 108 0.61 5.78 16.75
C LYS A 108 0.92 5.77 18.26
N GLN A 109 0.57 4.68 18.96
CA GLN A 109 0.90 4.52 20.37
C GLN A 109 2.41 4.45 20.59
N ALA A 110 3.14 3.67 19.79
CA ALA A 110 4.59 3.57 19.90
C ALA A 110 5.27 4.94 19.70
N ILE A 111 4.82 5.74 18.73
CA ILE A 111 5.33 7.11 18.51
C ILE A 111 5.06 8.00 19.73
N ALA A 112 3.85 7.92 20.31
CA ALA A 112 3.49 8.70 21.50
C ALA A 112 4.34 8.31 22.72
N ASP A 113 4.61 7.02 22.92
CA ASP A 113 5.43 6.52 24.02
C ASP A 113 6.88 7.00 23.92
N TRP A 114 7.47 6.97 22.71
CA TRP A 114 8.79 7.55 22.46
C TRP A 114 8.83 9.05 22.73
N LYS A 115 7.77 9.77 22.34
CA LYS A 115 7.67 11.21 22.61
C LYS A 115 7.56 11.50 24.10
N ALA A 116 6.82 10.70 24.86
CA ALA A 116 6.73 10.81 26.32
C ALA A 116 8.08 10.54 27.01
N ALA A 117 8.93 9.71 26.40
CA ALA A 117 10.31 9.49 26.84
C ALA A 117 11.29 10.60 26.40
N GLY A 118 10.84 11.61 25.65
CA GLY A 118 11.65 12.75 25.21
C GLY A 118 12.36 12.56 23.87
N TYR A 119 11.93 11.59 23.06
CA TYR A 119 12.53 11.29 21.75
C TYR A 119 11.60 11.64 20.59
N ASP A 120 12.19 12.06 19.48
CA ASP A 120 11.53 12.14 18.17
C ASP A 120 12.04 11.00 17.29
N VAL A 121 11.15 10.13 16.82
CA VAL A 121 11.50 8.92 16.08
C VAL A 121 11.42 9.19 14.58
N LYS A 122 12.41 8.69 13.85
CA LYS A 122 12.42 8.61 12.39
C LYS A 122 12.66 7.17 11.95
N VAL A 123 12.12 6.80 10.79
CA VAL A 123 12.27 5.46 10.21
C VAL A 123 12.64 5.62 8.74
N GLY A 124 13.79 5.07 8.34
CA GLY A 124 14.13 4.85 6.94
C GLY A 124 13.59 3.50 6.49
N LEU A 125 13.08 3.43 5.26
CA LEU A 125 12.60 2.21 4.64
C LEU A 125 13.36 1.97 3.34
N GLU A 126 13.99 0.81 3.25
CA GLU A 126 14.67 0.29 2.06
C GLU A 126 13.90 -0.95 1.62
N LEU A 127 13.34 -0.90 0.41
CA LEU A 127 12.44 -1.90 -0.13
C LEU A 127 13.13 -2.62 -1.29
N GLU A 128 13.62 -3.83 -1.02
CA GLU A 128 14.12 -4.70 -2.07
C GLU A 128 13.02 -5.61 -2.64
N GLY A 129 13.16 -5.97 -3.91
CA GLY A 129 12.28 -6.93 -4.58
C GLY A 129 12.88 -7.48 -5.86
N TYR A 130 12.17 -8.42 -6.47
CA TYR A 130 12.54 -8.99 -7.76
C TYR A 130 11.54 -8.61 -8.84
N ILE A 131 12.04 -8.16 -9.99
CA ILE A 131 11.25 -8.00 -11.19
C ILE A 131 11.08 -9.38 -11.84
N LEU A 132 9.82 -9.76 -12.09
CA LEU A 132 9.45 -10.98 -12.77
C LEU A 132 8.81 -10.67 -14.13
N GLU A 133 9.02 -11.55 -15.10
CA GLU A 133 8.37 -11.49 -16.40
C GLU A 133 7.53 -12.76 -16.64
N PRO A 134 6.41 -12.64 -17.38
CA PRO A 134 5.58 -13.80 -17.70
C PRO A 134 6.31 -14.73 -18.68
N THR A 135 6.17 -16.03 -18.48
CA THR A 135 6.56 -17.04 -19.48
C THR A 135 5.36 -17.40 -20.35
N PHE A 136 5.61 -17.74 -21.63
CA PHE A 136 4.56 -18.09 -22.59
C PHE A 136 4.77 -19.50 -23.14
N GLY A 137 3.67 -20.21 -23.39
CA GLY A 137 3.69 -21.52 -24.02
C GLY A 137 3.91 -21.44 -25.54
N ASN A 138 4.28 -22.58 -26.15
CA ASN A 138 4.43 -22.70 -27.61
C ASN A 138 3.09 -23.00 -28.32
N ASP A 139 1.95 -22.83 -27.64
CA ASP A 139 0.62 -23.18 -28.14
C ASP A 139 -0.07 -22.05 -28.92
N GLY A 140 0.66 -20.95 -29.17
CA GLY A 140 0.18 -19.78 -29.90
C GLY A 140 -0.78 -18.89 -29.10
N ARG A 141 -0.98 -19.16 -27.80
CA ARG A 141 -1.77 -18.31 -26.92
C ARG A 141 -0.88 -17.23 -26.30
N HIS A 142 -1.40 -16.01 -26.20
CA HIS A 142 -0.75 -14.90 -25.52
C HIS A 142 -1.06 -14.85 -24.01
N GLU A 143 -1.34 -16.01 -23.42
CA GLU A 143 -1.64 -16.14 -21.99
C GLU A 143 -0.38 -16.60 -21.25
N PRO A 144 0.01 -15.94 -20.15
CA PRO A 144 1.13 -16.40 -19.33
C PRO A 144 0.91 -17.82 -18.79
N THR A 145 1.93 -18.68 -18.92
CA THR A 145 1.95 -20.05 -18.37
C THR A 145 2.72 -20.14 -17.06
N GLY A 146 3.44 -19.09 -16.69
CA GLY A 146 4.21 -18.98 -15.46
C GLY A 146 4.91 -17.63 -15.36
N TRP A 147 5.86 -17.54 -14.42
CA TRP A 147 6.68 -16.35 -14.18
C TRP A 147 8.13 -16.78 -14.02
N GLN A 148 9.05 -15.96 -14.52
CA GLN A 148 10.49 -16.12 -14.33
C GLN A 148 11.13 -14.78 -13.92
N ARG A 149 12.37 -14.80 -13.44
CA ARG A 149 13.15 -13.57 -13.22
C ARG A 149 13.28 -12.80 -14.54
N PHE A 150 13.09 -11.49 -14.49
CA PHE A 150 13.27 -10.63 -15.66
C PHE A 150 14.69 -10.77 -16.21
N GLN A 151 14.83 -11.22 -17.45
CA GLN A 151 16.14 -11.54 -17.99
C GLN A 151 16.94 -10.27 -18.29
N ASN A 152 17.88 -9.97 -17.40
CA ASN A 152 18.89 -8.93 -17.63
C ASN A 152 20.26 -9.42 -17.16
N PRO A 153 20.91 -10.33 -17.89
CA PRO A 153 22.17 -10.95 -17.47
C PRO A 153 23.35 -9.96 -17.47
N ARG A 154 23.13 -8.71 -17.89
CA ARG A 154 24.11 -7.62 -17.85
C ARG A 154 23.90 -6.67 -16.67
N ALA A 155 22.81 -6.83 -15.91
CA ALA A 155 22.63 -6.13 -14.66
C ALA A 155 23.77 -6.50 -13.71
N MET A 156 24.39 -5.48 -13.14
CA MET A 156 25.40 -5.59 -12.10
C MET A 156 24.94 -4.67 -10.98
N VAL A 157 25.19 -5.04 -9.72
CA VAL A 157 24.87 -4.20 -8.55
C VAL A 157 25.25 -2.74 -8.76
N TYR A 158 24.32 -1.82 -8.46
CA TYR A 158 24.44 -0.38 -8.70
C TYR A 158 24.62 0.04 -10.17
N GLY A 159 24.28 -0.83 -11.12
CA GLY A 159 24.18 -0.50 -12.54
C GLY A 159 23.00 0.44 -12.81
N THR A 160 23.25 1.55 -13.50
CA THR A 160 22.22 2.57 -13.77
C THR A 160 21.81 2.61 -15.24
N GLY A 161 20.60 3.13 -15.48
CA GLY A 161 20.07 3.34 -16.83
C GLY A 161 19.84 2.01 -17.57
N PRO A 162 19.92 1.99 -18.92
CA PRO A 162 19.54 0.82 -19.72
C PRO A 162 20.35 -0.45 -19.46
N LEU A 163 21.51 -0.37 -18.80
CA LEU A 163 22.28 -1.55 -18.40
C LEU A 163 21.70 -2.24 -17.15
N GLY A 164 21.17 -1.45 -16.21
CA GLY A 164 20.49 -1.98 -15.02
C GLY A 164 19.05 -2.38 -15.32
N ASP A 165 18.33 -1.56 -16.06
CA ASP A 165 16.96 -1.85 -16.49
C ASP A 165 16.71 -1.35 -17.93
N PRO A 166 16.86 -2.22 -18.95
CA PRO A 166 16.57 -1.86 -20.34
C PRO A 166 15.07 -1.68 -20.62
N SER A 167 14.17 -2.10 -19.72
CA SER A 167 12.72 -1.98 -19.91
C SER A 167 12.19 -0.57 -19.59
N GLY A 168 12.91 0.18 -18.74
CA GLY A 168 12.47 1.47 -18.23
C GLY A 168 11.40 1.37 -17.13
N LEU A 169 11.15 0.17 -16.60
CA LEU A 169 10.22 -0.08 -15.50
C LEU A 169 10.60 0.72 -14.25
N LEU A 170 11.89 0.77 -13.91
CA LEU A 170 12.37 1.53 -12.77
C LEU A 170 12.02 3.02 -12.93
N ASP A 171 12.33 3.62 -14.09
CA ASP A 171 11.94 5.01 -14.38
C ASP A 171 10.42 5.22 -14.28
N GLU A 172 9.62 4.28 -14.78
CA GLU A 172 8.16 4.34 -14.67
C GLU A 172 7.70 4.33 -13.20
N ILE A 173 8.28 3.49 -12.36
CA ILE A 173 8.01 3.44 -10.92
C ILE A 173 8.39 4.77 -10.27
N TRP A 174 9.58 5.31 -10.57
CA TRP A 174 10.05 6.58 -10.03
C TRP A 174 9.07 7.72 -10.33
N TRP A 175 8.73 7.92 -11.60
CA TRP A 175 7.83 9.00 -11.99
C TRP A 175 6.39 8.78 -11.49
N THR A 176 5.97 7.53 -11.31
CA THR A 176 4.67 7.21 -10.72
C THR A 176 4.64 7.53 -9.24
N ALA A 177 5.69 7.17 -8.50
CA ALA A 177 5.83 7.49 -7.08
C ALA A 177 5.83 8.99 -6.83
N ASP A 178 6.59 9.77 -7.63
CA ASP A 178 6.62 11.23 -7.57
C ASP A 178 5.22 11.84 -7.81
N ARG A 179 4.49 11.39 -8.84
CA ARG A 179 3.10 11.83 -9.09
C ARG A 179 2.13 11.48 -7.95
N CYS A 180 2.41 10.39 -7.24
CA CYS A 180 1.66 9.98 -6.05
C CYS A 180 2.10 10.73 -4.77
N GLY A 181 3.12 11.58 -4.85
CA GLY A 181 3.62 12.36 -3.72
C GLY A 181 4.47 11.56 -2.74
N PHE A 182 5.10 10.48 -3.20
CA PHE A 182 6.21 9.84 -2.47
C PHE A 182 7.50 10.59 -2.73
N THR A 183 8.36 10.66 -1.72
CA THR A 183 9.71 11.19 -1.87
C THR A 183 10.70 10.03 -1.89
N LEU A 184 11.02 9.56 -3.10
CA LEU A 184 12.06 8.56 -3.30
C LEU A 184 13.43 9.22 -3.10
N GLU A 185 14.30 8.54 -2.35
CA GLU A 185 15.69 8.98 -2.14
C GLU A 185 16.61 8.35 -3.21
N SER A 186 16.49 7.04 -3.42
CA SER A 186 17.22 6.31 -4.46
C SER A 186 16.42 5.12 -5.01
N MET A 187 16.88 4.63 -6.15
CA MET A 187 16.42 3.38 -6.75
C MET A 187 17.54 2.80 -7.61
N ASN A 188 17.81 1.51 -7.45
CA ASN A 188 18.92 0.84 -8.12
C ASN A 188 18.63 -0.63 -8.36
N VAL A 189 19.39 -1.23 -9.27
CA VAL A 189 19.53 -2.69 -9.30
C VAL A 189 20.46 -3.14 -8.18
N GLU A 190 20.16 -4.31 -7.63
CA GLU A 190 20.85 -4.89 -6.48
C GLU A 190 21.74 -6.07 -6.86
N PHE A 191 22.25 -6.77 -5.83
CA PHE A 191 23.24 -7.84 -5.98
C PHE A 191 22.87 -8.95 -6.98
N ASP A 192 21.63 -9.44 -6.94
CA ASP A 192 21.21 -10.58 -7.76
C ASP A 192 20.42 -10.16 -9.02
N GLU A 193 20.30 -11.05 -10.01
CA GLU A 193 19.66 -10.74 -11.28
C GLU A 193 18.18 -10.34 -11.07
N SER A 194 17.75 -9.26 -11.72
CA SER A 194 16.41 -8.69 -11.56
C SER A 194 16.07 -8.18 -10.15
N GLN A 195 17.03 -8.18 -9.22
CA GLN A 195 16.84 -7.59 -7.90
C GLN A 195 16.94 -6.07 -8.02
N VAL A 196 16.05 -5.37 -7.34
CA VAL A 196 16.01 -3.91 -7.30
C VAL A 196 15.71 -3.44 -5.89
N GLU A 197 16.19 -2.25 -5.56
CA GLU A 197 15.92 -1.56 -4.30
C GLU A 197 15.31 -0.19 -4.57
N LEU A 198 14.39 0.21 -3.70
CA LEU A 198 13.84 1.56 -3.61
C LEU A 198 13.93 2.06 -2.18
N THR A 199 14.39 3.30 -2.00
CA THR A 199 14.51 3.94 -0.68
C THR A 199 13.65 5.19 -0.60
N LEU A 200 13.15 5.49 0.60
CA LEU A 200 12.29 6.65 0.88
C LEU A 200 12.96 7.61 1.86
N GLU A 201 12.78 8.92 1.63
CA GLU A 201 13.23 9.96 2.56
C GLU A 201 12.50 9.88 3.92
N TYR A 202 13.20 10.20 5.03
CA TYR A 202 12.76 9.98 6.43
C TYR A 202 12.64 11.22 7.34
#